data_AF-K1ZV41-F1
#
_entry.id   AF-K1ZV41-F1
#
_cell.length_a   1.000
_cell.length_b   1.000
_cell.length_c   1.000
_cell.angle_alpha   90.00
_cell.angle_beta   90.00
_cell.angle_gamma   90.00
#
_symmetry.space_group_name_H-M   'P 1'
#
loop_
_entity.id
_entity.type
_entity.pdbx_description
1 polymer ?
#
loop_
_entity_poly.entity_id
_entity_poly.type
_entity_poly.pdbx_seq_one_letter_code
_entity_poly.pdbx_strand_id
1 'polypeptide(L)'
;MNKSSFLVKAISGFFLFLILVSPALATKPDNIGVGAGNSKKPTTIVTTARMKSCQAKESAVKIRMTQLTKLVTTMETVFDKISNRVIKYYTEKVVPSGKSLSDYTTLINNISTQKSSVQTALDKAKADISAFNCDSENPGTLLLQFNTNMKLVKGALKTYRTAINKLIVAIRTIPTPSPTTTSTNNINTN
;
A
#
# COMPACT_ATOMS: atom_id res chain seq x y z
N MET A 1 -46.68 16.79 -5.83
CA MET A 1 -45.51 17.62 -6.21
C MET A 1 -44.49 17.51 -5.10
N ASN A 2 -43.26 17.07 -5.41
CA ASN A 2 -42.00 17.45 -4.74
C ASN A 2 -40.85 16.69 -5.41
N LYS A 3 -40.21 17.35 -6.38
CA LYS A 3 -38.99 16.91 -7.05
C LYS A 3 -37.81 17.51 -6.27
N SER A 4 -37.06 16.70 -5.54
CA SER A 4 -35.80 17.13 -4.93
C SER A 4 -34.63 16.55 -5.72
N SER A 5 -34.07 17.41 -6.56
CA SER A 5 -32.87 17.20 -7.35
C SER A 5 -31.65 17.01 -6.45
N PHE A 6 -31.00 15.85 -6.52
CA PHE A 6 -29.70 15.63 -5.87
C PHE A 6 -28.56 15.91 -6.86
N LEU A 7 -27.94 17.06 -6.66
CA LEU A 7 -26.66 17.45 -7.27
C LEU A 7 -25.54 16.55 -6.72
N VAL A 8 -25.07 15.62 -7.55
CA VAL A 8 -23.90 14.79 -7.27
C VAL A 8 -22.64 15.60 -7.53
N LYS A 9 -22.03 16.16 -6.48
CA LYS A 9 -20.67 16.72 -6.55
C LYS A 9 -19.66 15.57 -6.58
N ALA A 10 -19.07 15.33 -7.75
CA ALA A 10 -17.94 14.44 -7.93
C ALA A 10 -16.68 15.07 -7.32
N ILE A 11 -16.23 14.56 -6.17
CA ILE A 11 -14.92 14.92 -5.60
C ILE A 11 -13.89 13.93 -6.16
N SER A 12 -13.27 14.32 -7.27
CA SER A 12 -12.09 13.67 -7.84
C SER A 12 -10.85 14.12 -7.06
N GLY A 13 -10.54 13.41 -5.98
CA GLY A 13 -9.30 13.62 -5.21
C GLY A 13 -8.16 12.73 -5.71
N PHE A 14 -7.52 13.13 -6.81
CA PHE A 14 -6.29 12.51 -7.30
C PHE A 14 -5.11 13.06 -6.48
N PHE A 15 -4.81 12.41 -5.34
CA PHE A 15 -3.60 12.74 -4.56
C PHE A 15 -2.37 12.13 -5.24
N LEU A 16 -1.72 12.95 -6.07
CA LEU A 16 -0.45 12.69 -6.72
C LEU A 16 0.68 12.89 -5.69
N PHE A 17 1.20 11.80 -5.13
CA PHE A 17 2.44 11.87 -4.34
C PHE A 17 3.62 11.99 -5.31
N LEU A 18 4.16 13.22 -5.42
CA LEU A 18 5.43 13.51 -6.05
C LEU A 18 6.54 12.72 -5.35
N ILE A 19 7.21 11.86 -6.12
CA ILE A 19 8.39 11.13 -5.71
C ILE A 19 9.55 12.12 -5.74
N LEU A 20 9.91 12.68 -4.59
CA LEU A 20 11.17 13.40 -4.41
C LEU A 20 12.31 12.38 -4.46
N VAL A 21 12.92 12.25 -5.64
CA VAL A 21 14.18 11.54 -5.84
C VAL A 21 15.31 12.52 -5.53
N SER A 22 15.83 12.51 -4.31
CA SER A 22 17.08 13.23 -4.03
C SER A 22 18.24 12.42 -4.61
N PRO A 23 19.04 12.97 -5.55
CA PRO A 23 20.27 12.33 -5.99
C PRO A 23 21.25 12.27 -4.81
N ALA A 24 21.87 11.11 -4.66
CA ALA A 24 22.93 10.87 -3.69
C ALA A 24 24.12 11.80 -3.95
N LEU A 25 24.67 12.36 -2.88
CA LEU A 25 26.02 12.94 -2.84
C LEU A 25 27.02 11.88 -3.30
N ALA A 26 27.53 12.04 -4.53
CA ALA A 26 28.71 11.35 -5.03
C ALA A 26 29.92 12.26 -4.80
N THR A 27 30.56 12.14 -3.64
CA THR A 27 31.88 12.73 -3.41
C THR A 27 32.94 11.83 -4.07
N LYS A 28 33.47 12.33 -5.17
CA LYS A 28 34.68 11.83 -5.84
C LYS A 28 35.89 12.08 -4.93
N PRO A 29 36.76 11.10 -4.65
CA PRO A 29 38.08 11.39 -4.10
C PRO A 29 39.03 11.77 -5.24
N ASP A 30 39.56 12.99 -5.17
CA ASP A 30 40.66 13.44 -6.01
C ASP A 30 41.96 12.73 -5.59
N ASN A 31 42.65 12.16 -6.58
CA ASN A 31 43.99 11.60 -6.46
C ASN A 31 45.02 12.72 -6.54
N ILE A 32 45.72 13.03 -5.44
CA ILE A 32 47.00 13.75 -5.47
C ILE A 32 47.88 13.23 -4.33
N GLY A 33 49.12 12.83 -4.66
CA GLY A 33 50.24 12.88 -3.71
C GLY A 33 50.98 11.57 -3.46
N VAL A 34 52.07 11.37 -4.23
CA VAL A 34 53.18 10.47 -3.91
C VAL A 34 53.81 10.94 -2.59
N GLY A 35 53.87 10.06 -1.59
CA GLY A 35 54.55 10.30 -0.32
C GLY A 35 54.92 8.98 0.34
N ALA A 36 56.19 8.59 0.19
CA ALA A 36 56.78 7.47 0.91
C ALA A 36 56.85 7.80 2.41
N GLY A 37 56.17 7.01 3.25
CA GLY A 37 56.18 7.19 4.69
C GLY A 37 55.50 6.02 5.42
N ASN A 38 56.32 5.12 5.97
CA ASN A 38 56.05 4.15 7.04
C ASN A 38 54.59 3.70 7.25
N SER A 39 54.20 2.63 6.57
CA SER A 39 52.94 1.89 6.79
C SER A 39 52.93 1.16 8.14
N LYS A 40 52.58 1.86 9.22
CA LYS A 40 52.04 1.24 10.44
C LYS A 40 50.53 1.47 10.53
N LYS A 41 49.79 0.39 10.22
CA LYS A 41 48.37 0.06 10.48
C LYS A 41 47.25 0.76 9.65
N PRO A 42 46.86 0.16 8.51
CA PRO A 42 45.58 0.44 7.82
C PRO A 42 44.37 -0.28 8.45
N THR A 43 44.58 -1.37 9.19
CA THR A 43 43.52 -2.31 9.58
C THR A 43 42.57 -1.75 10.65
N THR A 44 43.06 -0.96 11.61
CA THR A 44 42.27 -0.46 12.75
C THR A 44 41.34 0.70 12.39
N ILE A 45 41.71 1.51 11.39
CA ILE A 45 40.89 2.65 10.92
C ILE A 45 39.76 2.14 10.00
N VAL A 46 40.05 1.14 9.16
CA VAL A 46 39.05 0.53 8.28
C VAL A 46 37.97 -0.21 9.09
N THR A 47 38.33 -0.89 10.18
CA THR A 47 37.35 -1.57 11.05
C THR A 47 36.47 -0.58 11.82
N THR A 48 37.00 0.53 12.32
CA THR A 48 36.21 1.57 13.00
C THR A 48 35.29 2.34 12.05
N ALA A 49 35.73 2.64 10.82
CA ALA A 49 34.88 3.26 9.81
C ALA A 49 33.73 2.33 9.36
N ARG A 50 34.03 1.04 9.15
CA ARG A 50 33.02 0.02 8.83
C ARG A 50 31.99 -0.15 9.94
N MET A 51 32.44 -0.18 11.20
CA MET A 51 31.58 -0.25 12.38
C MET A 51 30.59 0.93 12.41
N LYS A 52 31.11 2.17 12.29
CA LYS A 52 30.27 3.39 12.25
C LYS A 52 29.26 3.37 11.10
N SER A 53 29.68 2.92 9.92
CA SER A 53 28.78 2.78 8.76
C SER A 53 27.67 1.77 9.02
N CYS A 54 27.98 0.65 9.67
CA CYS A 54 26.97 -0.33 10.02
C CYS A 54 25.97 0.23 11.04
N GLN A 55 26.44 0.86 12.12
CA GLN A 55 25.57 1.45 13.15
C GLN A 55 24.63 2.50 12.55
N ALA A 56 25.12 3.31 11.60
CA ALA A 56 24.29 4.24 10.86
C ALA A 56 23.19 3.52 10.03
N LYS A 57 23.51 2.39 9.40
CA LYS A 57 22.53 1.56 8.69
C LYS A 57 21.51 0.95 9.64
N GLU A 58 21.93 0.47 10.81
CA GLU A 58 21.02 -0.06 11.83
C GLU A 58 19.99 0.96 12.27
N SER A 59 20.44 2.17 12.62
CA SER A 59 19.56 3.27 12.97
C SER A 59 18.62 3.64 11.81
N ALA A 60 19.13 3.71 10.59
CA ALA A 60 18.32 3.99 9.40
C ALA A 60 17.25 2.91 9.15
N VAL A 61 17.57 1.62 9.36
CA VAL A 61 16.62 0.52 9.23
C VAL A 61 15.51 0.62 10.27
N LYS A 62 15.86 0.89 11.54
CA LYS A 62 14.88 1.11 12.62
C LYS A 62 13.92 2.25 12.28
N ILE A 63 14.45 3.40 11.85
CA ILE A 63 13.64 4.57 11.43
C ILE A 63 12.71 4.19 10.27
N ARG A 64 13.24 3.53 9.23
CA ARG A 64 12.44 3.09 8.08
C ARG A 64 11.31 2.14 8.50
N MET A 65 11.51 1.32 9.51
CA MET A 65 10.46 0.44 10.02
C MET A 65 9.35 1.17 10.75
N THR A 66 9.71 2.13 11.61
CA THR A 66 8.73 2.99 12.27
C THR A 66 7.90 3.72 11.23
N GLN A 67 8.54 4.26 10.19
CA GLN A 67 7.85 4.91 9.08
C GLN A 67 6.96 3.95 8.28
N LEU A 68 7.43 2.72 8.00
CA LEU A 68 6.63 1.73 7.29
C LEU A 68 5.42 1.29 8.11
N THR A 69 5.57 1.08 9.41
CA THR A 69 4.46 0.74 10.31
C THR A 69 3.43 1.87 10.32
N LYS A 70 3.87 3.13 10.47
CA LYS A 70 2.98 4.31 10.40
C LYS A 70 2.24 4.39 9.06
N LEU A 71 2.94 4.13 7.95
CA LEU A 71 2.35 4.10 6.62
C LEU A 71 1.25 3.03 6.53
N VAL A 72 1.54 1.79 6.96
CA VAL A 72 0.58 0.68 6.93
C VAL A 72 -0.65 1.03 7.75
N THR A 73 -0.48 1.43 9.01
CA THR A 73 -1.62 1.78 9.89
C THR A 73 -2.48 2.91 9.31
N THR A 74 -1.84 3.94 8.74
CA THR A 74 -2.55 5.06 8.12
C THR A 74 -3.35 4.59 6.91
N MET A 75 -2.73 3.79 6.04
CA MET A 75 -3.37 3.31 4.82
C MET A 75 -4.48 2.30 5.10
N GLU A 76 -4.28 1.35 6.01
CA GLU A 76 -5.33 0.41 6.44
C GLU A 76 -6.54 1.15 7.00
N THR A 77 -6.31 2.16 7.85
CA THR A 77 -7.42 2.99 8.37
C THR A 77 -8.20 3.67 7.26
N VAL A 78 -7.51 4.22 6.25
CA VAL A 78 -8.16 4.86 5.09
C VAL A 78 -8.91 3.83 4.24
N PHE A 79 -8.30 2.69 3.97
CA PHE A 79 -8.87 1.62 3.17
C PHE A 79 -10.10 1.00 3.83
N ASP A 80 -10.07 0.77 5.14
CA ASP A 80 -11.20 0.29 5.92
C ASP A 80 -12.37 1.29 5.90
N LYS A 81 -12.09 2.60 6.02
CA LYS A 81 -13.13 3.63 5.91
C LYS A 81 -13.80 3.61 4.53
N ILE A 82 -13.02 3.42 3.47
CA ILE A 82 -13.55 3.36 2.10
C ILE A 82 -14.35 2.07 1.90
N SER A 83 -13.81 0.91 2.27
CA SER A 83 -14.52 -0.38 2.12
C SER A 83 -15.84 -0.36 2.88
N ASN A 84 -15.85 0.11 4.13
CA ASN A 84 -17.06 0.22 4.93
C ASN A 84 -18.11 1.13 4.30
N ARG A 85 -17.70 2.27 3.74
CA ARG A 85 -18.63 3.17 3.05
C ARG A 85 -19.24 2.52 1.80
N VAL A 86 -18.43 1.78 1.04
CA VAL A 86 -18.86 1.09 -0.18
C VAL A 86 -19.80 -0.07 0.14
N ILE A 87 -19.47 -0.86 1.16
CA ILE A 87 -20.31 -1.93 1.72
C ILE A 87 -21.66 -1.35 2.15
N LYS A 88 -21.63 -0.29 2.97
CA LYS A 88 -22.84 0.37 3.47
C LYS A 88 -23.72 0.91 2.33
N TYR A 89 -23.11 1.54 1.33
CA TYR A 89 -23.83 2.02 0.16
C TYR A 89 -24.50 0.87 -0.61
N TYR A 90 -23.80 -0.25 -0.80
CA TYR A 90 -24.37 -1.42 -1.46
C TYR A 90 -25.58 -1.96 -0.69
N THR A 91 -25.45 -2.19 0.62
CA THR A 91 -26.51 -2.79 1.44
C THR A 91 -27.69 -1.86 1.66
N GLU A 92 -27.47 -0.56 1.83
CA GLU A 92 -28.53 0.40 2.19
C GLU A 92 -29.18 1.09 1.00
N LYS A 93 -28.52 1.13 -0.17
CA LYS A 93 -29.02 1.87 -1.35
C LYS A 93 -29.17 0.99 -2.58
N VAL A 94 -28.19 0.14 -2.88
CA VAL A 94 -28.21 -0.68 -4.11
C VAL A 94 -29.18 -1.84 -3.98
N VAL A 95 -29.07 -2.64 -2.90
CA VAL A 95 -29.96 -3.78 -2.68
C VAL A 95 -31.43 -3.36 -2.58
N PRO A 96 -31.82 -2.32 -1.79
CA PRO A 96 -33.21 -1.89 -1.72
C PRO A 96 -33.77 -1.29 -3.01
N SER A 97 -32.91 -0.89 -3.96
CA SER A 97 -33.35 -0.44 -5.29
C SER A 97 -33.51 -1.60 -6.29
N GLY A 98 -33.55 -2.84 -5.81
CA GLY A 98 -33.77 -4.05 -6.63
C GLY A 98 -32.56 -4.48 -7.44
N LYS A 99 -31.39 -3.89 -7.18
CA LYS A 99 -30.13 -4.23 -7.85
C LYS A 99 -29.30 -5.16 -6.98
N SER A 100 -28.62 -6.11 -7.60
CA SER A 100 -27.71 -7.01 -6.91
C SER A 100 -26.44 -7.26 -7.73
N LEU A 101 -25.38 -7.62 -7.03
CA LEU A 101 -24.11 -8.03 -7.60
C LEU A 101 -23.86 -9.49 -7.22
N SER A 102 -23.82 -10.39 -8.20
CA SER A 102 -23.65 -11.83 -7.99
C SER A 102 -22.38 -12.16 -7.21
N ASP A 103 -21.29 -11.46 -7.53
CA ASP A 103 -19.94 -11.75 -7.00
C ASP A 103 -19.60 -10.92 -5.76
N TYR A 104 -20.60 -10.30 -5.12
CA TYR A 104 -20.39 -9.38 -4.01
C TYR A 104 -19.58 -10.02 -2.87
N THR A 105 -19.99 -11.20 -2.40
CA THR A 105 -19.31 -11.92 -1.31
C THR A 105 -17.86 -12.25 -1.67
N THR A 106 -17.60 -12.66 -2.90
CA THR A 106 -16.24 -12.93 -3.40
C THR A 106 -15.36 -11.68 -3.35
N LEU A 107 -15.90 -10.53 -3.74
CA LEU A 107 -15.17 -9.26 -3.71
C LEU A 107 -14.86 -8.81 -2.27
N ILE A 108 -15.81 -8.98 -1.34
CA ILE A 108 -15.59 -8.69 0.09
C ILE A 108 -14.55 -9.62 0.70
N ASN A 109 -14.60 -10.91 0.39
CA ASN A 109 -13.62 -11.88 0.86
C ASN A 109 -12.23 -11.52 0.34
N ASN A 110 -12.10 -11.16 -0.94
CA ASN A 110 -10.83 -10.73 -1.50
C ASN A 110 -10.26 -9.47 -0.79
N ILE A 111 -11.10 -8.48 -0.46
CA ILE A 111 -10.69 -7.31 0.35
C ILE A 111 -10.10 -7.76 1.69
N SER A 112 -10.76 -8.68 2.39
CA SER A 112 -10.28 -9.24 3.66
C SER A 112 -8.95 -9.99 3.50
N THR A 113 -8.82 -10.84 2.47
CA THR A 113 -7.59 -11.57 2.15
C THR A 113 -6.42 -10.63 1.88
N GLN A 114 -6.65 -9.55 1.11
CA GLN A 114 -5.57 -8.60 0.81
C GLN A 114 -5.18 -7.77 2.04
N LYS A 115 -6.13 -7.44 2.93
CA LYS A 115 -5.81 -6.83 4.22
C LYS A 115 -4.91 -7.74 5.07
N SER A 116 -5.25 -9.02 5.20
CA SER A 116 -4.41 -9.99 5.91
C SER A 116 -3.02 -10.15 5.29
N SER A 117 -2.93 -10.05 3.95
CA SER A 117 -1.66 -10.09 3.23
C SER A 117 -0.74 -8.90 3.56
N VAL A 118 -1.31 -7.71 3.80
CA VAL A 118 -0.55 -6.54 4.27
C VAL A 118 0.08 -6.83 5.64
N GLN A 119 -0.71 -7.33 6.58
CA GLN A 119 -0.23 -7.65 7.92
C GLN A 119 0.85 -8.72 7.89
N THR A 120 0.66 -9.78 7.10
CA THR A 120 1.64 -10.85 6.91
C THR A 120 2.97 -10.31 6.36
N ALA A 121 2.92 -9.41 5.37
CA ALA A 121 4.12 -8.79 4.82
C ALA A 121 4.81 -7.87 5.83
N LEU A 122 4.03 -7.12 6.62
CA LEU A 122 4.57 -6.23 7.65
C LEU A 122 5.27 -7.02 8.75
N ASP A 123 4.70 -8.14 9.19
CA ASP A 123 5.29 -8.97 10.24
C ASP A 123 6.60 -9.63 9.78
N LYS A 124 6.68 -10.05 8.51
CA LYS A 124 7.96 -10.48 7.91
C LYS A 124 9.01 -9.37 7.95
N ALA A 125 8.64 -8.13 7.56
CA ALA A 125 9.57 -7.00 7.60
C ALA A 125 10.03 -6.65 9.03
N LYS A 126 9.15 -6.78 10.03
CA LYS A 126 9.51 -6.60 11.45
C LYS A 126 10.48 -7.67 11.94
N ALA A 127 10.23 -8.94 11.57
CA ALA A 127 11.08 -10.06 11.95
C ALA A 127 12.53 -9.90 11.45
N ASP A 128 12.71 -9.42 10.21
CA ASP A 128 14.05 -9.18 9.66
C ASP A 128 14.83 -8.14 10.48
N ILE A 129 14.16 -7.11 10.99
CA ILE A 129 14.82 -6.04 11.75
C ILE A 129 15.18 -6.49 13.14
N SER A 130 14.34 -7.30 13.80
CA SER A 130 14.71 -7.89 15.08
C SER A 130 15.98 -8.75 14.97
N ALA A 131 16.25 -9.32 13.80
CA ALA A 131 17.46 -10.08 13.52
C ALA A 131 18.65 -9.22 13.07
N PHE A 132 18.43 -7.98 12.60
CA PHE A 132 19.49 -7.12 12.09
C PHE A 132 20.27 -6.46 13.22
N ASN A 133 21.54 -6.82 13.34
CA ASN A 133 22.52 -6.11 14.16
C ASN A 133 23.89 -6.10 13.47
N CYS A 134 24.75 -5.15 13.83
CA CYS A 134 26.06 -4.98 13.20
C CYS A 134 27.08 -6.08 13.50
N ASP A 135 26.84 -6.83 14.56
CA ASP A 135 27.68 -7.94 14.99
C ASP A 135 27.19 -9.28 14.43
N SER A 136 26.14 -9.27 13.61
CA SER A 136 25.58 -10.48 13.01
C SER A 136 26.56 -11.06 12.01
N GLU A 137 26.44 -12.35 11.75
CA GLU A 137 27.34 -13.04 10.82
C GLU A 137 27.22 -12.48 9.40
N ASN A 138 26.03 -12.01 9.00
CA ASN A 138 25.73 -11.56 7.63
C ASN A 138 24.77 -10.35 7.57
N PRO A 139 25.16 -9.16 8.10
CA PRO A 139 24.29 -7.98 8.16
C PRO A 139 23.90 -7.48 6.76
N GLY A 140 24.76 -7.65 5.76
CA GLY A 140 24.47 -7.27 4.37
C GLY A 140 23.25 -8.02 3.80
N THR A 141 23.18 -9.33 4.05
CA THR A 141 22.07 -10.19 3.61
C THR A 141 20.77 -9.83 4.32
N LEU A 142 20.83 -9.62 5.64
CA LEU A 142 19.66 -9.20 6.44
C LEU A 142 19.12 -7.84 5.97
N LEU A 143 20.00 -6.89 5.62
CA LEU A 143 19.59 -5.61 5.06
C LEU A 143 18.91 -5.76 3.69
N LEU A 144 19.42 -6.65 2.83
CA LEU A 144 18.81 -6.92 1.53
C LEU A 144 17.41 -7.55 1.70
N GLN A 145 17.29 -8.47 2.65
CA GLN A 145 16.02 -9.12 2.98
C GLN A 145 14.99 -8.12 3.52
N PHE A 146 15.39 -7.25 4.45
CA PHE A 146 14.56 -6.16 4.94
C PHE A 146 14.05 -5.25 3.80
N ASN A 147 14.94 -4.84 2.88
CA ASN A 147 14.54 -4.01 1.74
C ASN A 147 13.55 -4.73 0.81
N THR A 148 13.71 -6.04 0.65
CA THR A 148 12.80 -6.88 -0.14
C THR A 148 11.43 -6.97 0.53
N ASN A 149 11.38 -7.27 1.83
CA ASN A 149 10.13 -7.35 2.58
C ASN A 149 9.42 -5.99 2.66
N MET A 150 10.14 -4.87 2.75
CA MET A 150 9.55 -3.53 2.65
C MET A 150 8.86 -3.30 1.29
N LYS A 151 9.43 -3.81 0.18
CA LYS A 151 8.77 -3.75 -1.14
C LYS A 151 7.51 -4.63 -1.17
N LEU A 152 7.54 -5.80 -0.54
CA LEU A 152 6.38 -6.68 -0.43
C LEU A 152 5.24 -6.02 0.35
N VAL A 153 5.53 -5.32 1.45
CA VAL A 153 4.52 -4.54 2.19
C VAL A 153 3.84 -3.51 1.29
N LYS A 154 4.64 -2.73 0.54
CA LYS A 154 4.10 -1.73 -0.40
C LYS A 154 3.29 -2.39 -1.53
N GLY A 155 3.72 -3.56 -2.00
CA GLY A 155 2.98 -4.37 -2.97
C GLY A 155 1.63 -4.82 -2.43
N ALA A 156 1.59 -5.34 -1.21
CA ALA A 156 0.36 -5.77 -0.54
C ALA A 156 -0.62 -4.61 -0.30
N LEU A 157 -0.12 -3.41 0.08
CA LEU A 157 -0.97 -2.22 0.18
C LEU A 157 -1.61 -1.85 -1.17
N LYS A 158 -0.86 -2.00 -2.27
CA LYS A 158 -1.38 -1.76 -3.62
C LYS A 158 -2.46 -2.78 -3.99
N THR A 159 -2.25 -4.06 -3.72
CA THR A 159 -3.26 -5.10 -4.02
C THR A 159 -4.51 -4.92 -3.17
N TYR A 160 -4.38 -4.52 -1.90
CA TYR A 160 -5.52 -4.20 -1.04
C TYR A 160 -6.33 -3.03 -1.61
N ARG A 161 -5.68 -1.93 -2.00
CA ARG A 161 -6.35 -0.81 -2.68
C ARG A 161 -7.06 -1.26 -3.97
N THR A 162 -6.41 -2.09 -4.78
CA THR A 162 -6.99 -2.60 -6.02
C THR A 162 -8.24 -3.46 -5.75
N ALA A 163 -8.25 -4.29 -4.70
CA ALA A 163 -9.41 -5.08 -4.33
C ALA A 163 -10.63 -4.19 -4.00
N ILE A 164 -10.40 -3.12 -3.24
CA ILE A 164 -11.46 -2.12 -2.93
C ILE A 164 -11.97 -1.45 -4.22
N ASN A 165 -11.07 -1.04 -5.11
CA ASN A 165 -11.46 -0.42 -6.39
C ASN A 165 -12.27 -1.37 -7.27
N LYS A 166 -11.95 -2.67 -7.29
CA LYS A 166 -12.74 -3.68 -8.01
C LYS A 166 -14.18 -3.74 -7.50
N LEU A 167 -14.38 -3.72 -6.18
CA LEU A 167 -15.72 -3.65 -5.58
C LEU A 167 -16.46 -2.37 -6.00
N ILE A 168 -15.79 -1.21 -5.92
CA ILE A 168 -16.38 0.08 -6.31
C ILE A 168 -16.82 0.05 -7.77
N VAL A 169 -15.97 -0.42 -8.68
CA VAL A 169 -16.29 -0.51 -10.10
C VAL A 169 -17.45 -1.47 -10.32
N ALA A 170 -17.40 -2.67 -9.73
CA ALA A 170 -18.46 -3.67 -9.88
C ALA A 170 -19.83 -3.15 -9.44
N ILE A 171 -19.90 -2.41 -8.33
CA ILE A 171 -21.15 -1.78 -7.87
C ILE A 171 -21.64 -0.69 -8.83
N ARG A 172 -20.72 0.11 -9.39
CA ARG A 172 -21.09 1.20 -10.32
C ARG A 172 -21.54 0.69 -11.68
N THR A 173 -21.08 -0.49 -12.09
CA THR A 173 -21.41 -1.10 -13.38
C THR A 173 -22.62 -2.04 -13.33
N ILE A 174 -23.31 -2.15 -12.18
CA ILE A 174 -24.53 -2.96 -12.11
C ILE A 174 -25.56 -2.39 -13.11
N PRO A 175 -26.05 -3.21 -14.06
CA PRO A 175 -27.04 -2.77 -15.03
C PRO A 175 -28.24 -2.12 -14.32
N THR A 176 -28.67 -0.96 -14.80
CA THR A 176 -29.98 -0.42 -14.41
C THR A 176 -31.05 -1.33 -15.00
N PRO A 177 -32.03 -1.79 -14.21
CA PRO A 177 -33.19 -2.45 -14.79
C PRO A 177 -33.81 -1.48 -15.79
N SER A 178 -33.86 -1.89 -17.07
CA SER A 178 -34.60 -1.16 -18.10
C SER A 178 -36.05 -1.04 -17.64
N PRO A 179 -36.73 0.09 -17.83
CA PRO A 179 -38.16 0.17 -17.53
C PRO A 179 -38.86 -0.90 -18.36
N THR A 180 -39.43 -1.90 -17.69
CA THR A 180 -40.36 -2.85 -18.29
C THR A 180 -41.49 -2.05 -18.92
N THR A 181 -41.52 -1.94 -20.25
CA THR A 181 -42.71 -1.51 -20.96
C THR A 181 -43.81 -2.52 -20.67
N THR A 182 -44.68 -2.18 -19.73
CA THR A 182 -45.95 -2.85 -19.50
C THR A 182 -46.73 -2.81 -20.82
N SER A 183 -46.76 -3.92 -21.56
CA SER A 183 -47.71 -4.10 -22.65
C SER A 183 -49.09 -4.23 -22.03
N THR A 184 -49.82 -3.12 -21.96
CA THR A 184 -51.25 -3.10 -21.66
C THR A 184 -51.98 -3.79 -22.81
N ASN A 185 -52.14 -5.11 -22.73
CA ASN A 185 -53.02 -5.85 -23.62
C ASN A 185 -54.47 -5.50 -23.24
N ASN A 186 -55.03 -4.49 -23.91
CA ASN A 186 -56.46 -4.20 -23.88
C ASN A 186 -57.17 -5.28 -24.70
N ILE A 187 -57.72 -6.29 -24.02
CA ILE A 187 -58.64 -7.26 -24.62
C ILE A 187 -60.01 -6.58 -24.66
N ASN A 188 -60.36 -6.04 -25.83
CA ASN A 188 -61.75 -5.68 -26.15
C ASN A 188 -62.48 -6.97 -26.55
N THR A 189 -63.36 -7.46 -25.68
CA THR A 189 -64.39 -8.45 -26.04
C THR A 189 -65.60 -7.69 -26.60
N ASN A 190 -65.96 -8.01 -27.84
CA ASN A 190 -67.22 -7.64 -28.48
C ASN A 190 -68.17 -8.83 -28.38
#